data_AF-A0A7C4I9Y4-F1
#
_entry.id   AF-A0A7C4I9Y4-F1
#
_cell.length_a   1.000
_cell.length_b   1.000
_cell.length_c   1.000
_cell.angle_alpha   90.00
_cell.angle_beta   90.00
_cell.angle_gamma   90.00
#
_symmetry.space_group_name_H-M   'P 1'
#
loop_
_entity.id
_entity.type
_entity.pdbx_description
1 polymer ?
#
loop_
_entity_poly.entity_id
_entity_poly.type
_entity_poly.pdbx_seq_one_letter_code
_entity_poly.pdbx_strand_id
1 'polypeptide(L)'
;MQAKADPSADFRRALAQFATGVTVVTTRAPDGTPTGLTVNSFTSVSLDPPLVLWCLALKAECLAVFREAERYLIHVLAADQLEIARRFATRGNDKFDSVSWQPTDSGLPRLEG
;
A
#
# COMPACT_ATOMS: atom_id res chain seq x y z
N MET A 1 -13.87 9.31 -37.03
CA MET A 1 -13.41 10.14 -35.90
C MET A 1 -12.46 9.28 -35.07
N GLN A 2 -11.14 9.44 -35.20
CA GLN A 2 -10.18 8.65 -34.42
C GLN A 2 -10.17 9.14 -32.98
N ALA A 3 -10.41 8.24 -32.02
CA ALA A 3 -10.20 8.52 -30.62
C ALA A 3 -8.71 8.84 -30.40
N LYS A 4 -8.43 10.03 -29.87
CA LYS A 4 -7.06 10.45 -29.55
C LYS A 4 -6.52 9.52 -28.46
N ALA A 5 -5.38 8.88 -28.71
CA ALA A 5 -4.71 8.05 -27.72
C ALA A 5 -4.47 8.87 -26.43
N ASP A 6 -4.74 8.26 -25.27
CA ASP A 6 -4.34 8.78 -23.96
C ASP A 6 -3.06 8.05 -23.55
N PRO A 7 -1.87 8.68 -23.68
CA PRO A 7 -0.60 8.03 -23.37
C PRO A 7 -0.52 7.50 -21.94
N SER A 8 -1.26 8.09 -20.99
CA SER A 8 -1.27 7.63 -19.59
C SER A 8 -2.08 6.34 -19.43
N ALA A 9 -3.21 6.22 -20.12
CA ALA A 9 -4.02 5.02 -20.12
C ALA A 9 -3.29 3.86 -20.80
N ASP A 10 -2.64 4.11 -21.93
CA ASP A 10 -1.87 3.08 -22.65
C ASP A 10 -0.64 2.63 -21.86
N PHE A 11 0.08 3.56 -21.22
CA PHE A 11 1.19 3.21 -20.34
C PHE A 11 0.73 2.35 -19.15
N ARG A 12 -0.38 2.71 -18.50
CA ARG A 12 -0.95 1.90 -17.42
C ARG A 12 -1.35 0.50 -17.89
N ARG A 13 -1.96 0.39 -19.07
CA ARG A 13 -2.32 -0.90 -19.68
C ARG A 13 -1.09 -1.78 -19.95
N ALA A 14 -0.02 -1.18 -20.46
CA ALA A 14 1.23 -1.88 -20.70
C ALA A 14 1.83 -2.41 -19.39
N LEU A 15 1.91 -1.58 -18.34
CA LEU A 15 2.38 -2.01 -17.03
C LEU A 15 1.51 -3.10 -16.39
N ALA A 16 0.19 -3.03 -16.58
CA ALA A 16 -0.75 -4.02 -16.05
C ALA A 16 -0.59 -5.42 -16.66
N GLN A 17 0.19 -5.59 -17.74
CA GLN A 17 0.50 -6.91 -18.28
C GLN A 17 1.45 -7.71 -17.38
N PHE A 18 2.20 -7.04 -16.50
CA PHE A 18 3.05 -7.71 -15.52
C PHE A 18 2.25 -8.04 -14.26
N ALA A 19 1.99 -9.32 -14.04
CA ALA A 19 1.26 -9.79 -12.87
C ALA A 19 2.09 -9.61 -11.59
N THR A 20 1.46 -9.11 -10.53
CA THR A 20 2.07 -8.97 -9.21
C THR A 20 1.15 -9.50 -8.12
N GLY A 21 1.72 -9.80 -6.95
CA GLY A 21 0.95 -9.91 -5.72
C GLY A 21 0.40 -8.55 -5.28
N VAL A 22 -0.48 -8.56 -4.29
CA VAL A 22 -1.00 -7.34 -3.67
C VAL A 22 -0.50 -7.27 -2.24
N THR A 23 -0.04 -6.08 -1.84
CA THR A 23 0.35 -5.81 -0.47
C THR A 23 -0.44 -4.65 0.11
N VAL A 24 -0.55 -4.61 1.44
CA VAL A 24 -0.94 -3.42 2.18
C VAL A 24 0.23 -2.97 3.03
N VAL A 25 0.64 -1.71 2.84
CA VAL A 25 1.68 -1.10 3.66
C VAL A 25 1.01 -0.25 4.72
N THR A 26 1.38 -0.45 5.98
CA THR A 26 0.81 0.29 7.11
C THR A 26 1.88 0.94 7.99
N THR A 27 1.51 2.05 8.61
CA THR A 27 2.29 2.78 9.61
C THR A 27 1.33 3.57 10.50
N ARG A 28 1.83 4.50 11.30
CA ARG A 28 1.02 5.44 12.08
C ARG A 28 1.51 6.87 11.92
N ALA A 29 0.60 7.82 12.09
CA ALA A 29 0.94 9.23 12.24
C ALA A 29 1.60 9.50 13.61
N PRO A 30 2.26 10.67 13.80
CA PRO A 30 2.87 11.05 15.07
C PRO A 30 1.91 11.04 16.27
N ASP A 31 0.62 11.30 16.03
CA ASP A 31 -0.44 11.25 17.05
C ASP A 31 -0.94 9.83 17.37
N GLY A 32 -0.40 8.81 16.72
CA GLY A 32 -0.81 7.42 16.88
C GLY A 32 -1.84 6.91 15.89
N THR A 33 -2.45 7.79 15.08
CA THR A 33 -3.51 7.42 14.14
C THR A 33 -2.99 6.40 13.10
N PRO A 34 -3.63 5.24 12.91
CA PRO A 34 -3.18 4.24 11.94
C PRO A 34 -3.34 4.76 10.51
N THR A 35 -2.40 4.41 9.64
CA THR A 35 -2.38 4.80 8.24
C THR A 35 -1.94 3.62 7.38
N GLY A 36 -2.53 3.48 6.20
CA GLY A 36 -2.10 2.45 5.26
C GLY A 36 -2.69 2.62 3.87
N LEU A 37 -2.12 1.86 2.94
CA LEU A 37 -2.55 1.83 1.55
C LEU A 37 -2.22 0.49 0.88
N THR A 38 -3.02 0.17 -0.13
CA THR A 38 -2.76 -0.96 -1.03
C THR A 38 -1.68 -0.59 -2.03
N VAL A 39 -0.73 -1.50 -2.24
CA VAL A 39 0.39 -1.35 -3.14
C VAL A 39 0.59 -2.64 -3.94
N ASN A 40 0.91 -2.51 -5.22
CA ASN A 40 1.29 -3.63 -6.08
C ASN A 40 2.67 -3.45 -6.75
N SER A 41 3.43 -2.44 -6.31
CA SER A 41 4.79 -2.09 -6.76
C SER A 41 5.90 -2.66 -5.85
N PHE A 42 5.53 -3.55 -4.92
CA PHE A 42 6.48 -4.21 -4.01
C PHE A 42 7.46 -5.09 -4.79
N THR A 43 8.74 -5.05 -4.40
CA THR A 43 9.78 -5.95 -4.91
C THR A 43 10.82 -6.24 -3.82
N SER A 44 11.36 -7.46 -3.82
CA SER A 44 12.61 -7.78 -3.13
C SER A 44 13.78 -7.11 -3.85
N VAL A 45 14.77 -6.60 -3.09
CA VAL A 45 15.95 -5.92 -3.64
C VAL A 45 17.23 -6.66 -3.27
N SER A 46 17.39 -7.06 -2.02
CA SER A 46 18.60 -7.73 -1.53
C SER A 46 18.27 -8.69 -0.38
N LEU A 47 19.08 -9.74 -0.24
CA LEU A 47 19.03 -10.65 0.91
C LEU A 47 20.05 -10.27 1.99
N ASP A 48 21.21 -9.72 1.59
CA ASP A 48 22.25 -9.29 2.52
C ASP A 48 22.84 -7.91 2.08
N PRO A 49 22.47 -6.81 2.74
CA PRO A 49 21.45 -6.72 3.80
C PRO A 49 20.05 -6.98 3.24
N PRO A 50 19.08 -7.39 4.08
CA PRO A 50 17.70 -7.63 3.66
C PRO A 50 17.02 -6.31 3.27
N LEU A 51 16.70 -6.14 1.99
CA LEU A 51 16.10 -4.93 1.44
C LEU A 51 14.90 -5.24 0.55
N VAL A 52 13.90 -4.37 0.66
CA VAL A 52 12.70 -4.35 -0.18
C VAL A 52 12.46 -2.93 -0.69
N LEU A 53 11.70 -2.80 -1.77
CA LEU A 53 11.29 -1.53 -2.35
C LEU A 53 9.82 -1.57 -2.70
N TRP A 54 9.16 -0.42 -2.57
CA TRP A 54 7.84 -0.15 -3.09
C TRP A 54 7.72 1.34 -3.40
N CYS A 55 6.77 1.72 -4.25
CA CYS A 55 6.62 3.09 -4.72
C CYS A 55 5.35 3.74 -4.17
N LEU A 56 5.51 4.89 -3.51
CA LEU A 56 4.40 5.74 -3.03
C LEU A 56 4.15 6.90 -4.00
N ALA A 57 2.89 7.12 -4.37
CA ALA A 57 2.52 8.26 -5.20
C ALA A 57 2.73 9.58 -4.44
N LEU A 58 3.35 10.58 -5.08
CA LEU A 58 3.54 11.92 -4.51
C LEU A 58 2.24 12.69 -4.23
N LYS A 59 1.10 12.18 -4.71
CA LYS A 59 -0.23 12.75 -4.48
C LYS A 59 -1.03 11.95 -3.44
N ALA A 60 -0.42 10.96 -2.79
CA ALA A 60 -1.10 10.17 -1.77
C ALA A 60 -1.35 11.03 -0.52
N GLU A 61 -2.56 10.92 0.06
CA GLU A 61 -2.94 11.64 1.29
C GLU A 61 -2.00 11.30 2.46
N CYS A 62 -1.55 10.04 2.51
CA CYS A 62 -0.61 9.55 3.53
C CYS A 62 0.86 9.86 3.26
N LEU A 63 1.21 10.64 2.21
CA LEU A 63 2.60 10.92 1.85
C LEU A 63 3.40 11.54 3.00
N ALA A 64 2.83 12.54 3.69
CA ALA A 64 3.51 13.21 4.79
C ALA A 64 3.80 12.22 5.93
N VAL A 65 2.81 11.40 6.30
CA VAL A 65 2.95 10.36 7.33
C VAL A 65 4.07 9.38 6.97
N PHE A 66 4.11 8.86 5.74
CA PHE A 66 5.14 7.91 5.31
C PHE A 66 6.55 8.53 5.18
N ARG A 67 6.65 9.84 4.95
CA ARG A 67 7.95 10.53 4.92
C ARG A 67 8.56 10.69 6.31
N GLU A 68 7.72 10.83 7.34
CA GLU A 68 8.15 10.99 8.73
C GLU A 68 8.21 9.65 9.48
N ALA A 69 7.58 8.60 8.96
CA ALA A 69 7.55 7.28 9.57
C ALA A 69 8.94 6.63 9.60
N GLU A 70 9.43 6.33 10.81
CA GLU A 70 10.67 5.56 11.00
C GLU A 70 10.51 4.07 10.64
N ARG A 71 9.28 3.54 10.72
CA ARG A 71 8.96 2.13 10.51
C ARG A 71 7.61 1.96 9.84
N TYR A 72 7.47 0.87 9.09
CA TYR A 72 6.22 0.44 8.48
C TYR A 72 6.15 -1.08 8.41
N LEU A 73 4.96 -1.62 8.19
CA LEU A 73 4.70 -3.04 7.97
C LEU A 73 4.25 -3.27 6.53
N ILE A 74 4.68 -4.37 5.93
CA ILE A 74 4.18 -4.85 4.63
C ILE A 74 3.41 -6.15 4.87
N HIS A 75 2.13 -6.16 4.50
CA HIS A 75 1.26 -7.33 4.56
C HIS A 75 1.11 -7.86 3.14
N VAL A 76 1.56 -9.08 2.87
CA VAL A 76 1.32 -9.76 1.59
C VAL A 76 -0.04 -10.44 1.68
N LEU A 77 -0.98 -10.04 0.82
CA LEU A 77 -2.37 -10.49 0.95
C LEU A 77 -2.60 -11.87 0.30
N ALA A 78 -3.41 -12.68 0.95
CA ALA A 78 -3.97 -13.91 0.42
C ALA A 78 -5.11 -13.64 -0.58
N ALA A 79 -5.48 -14.64 -1.37
CA ALA A 79 -6.46 -14.50 -2.45
C ALA A 79 -7.88 -14.15 -1.95
N ASP A 80 -8.23 -14.53 -0.73
CA ASP A 80 -9.51 -14.24 -0.07
C ASP A 80 -9.56 -12.85 0.59
N GLN A 81 -8.44 -12.12 0.65
CA GLN A 81 -8.34 -10.78 1.25
C GLN A 81 -8.59 -9.64 0.25
N LEU A 82 -9.37 -9.89 -0.80
CA LEU A 82 -9.71 -8.89 -1.83
C LEU A 82 -10.39 -7.65 -1.25
N GLU A 83 -11.24 -7.82 -0.24
CA GLU A 83 -11.94 -6.69 0.39
C GLU A 83 -11.00 -5.78 1.19
N ILE A 84 -9.98 -6.35 1.84
CA ILE A 84 -8.89 -5.58 2.49
C ILE A 84 -8.14 -4.78 1.42
N ALA A 85 -7.75 -5.44 0.32
CA ALA A 85 -7.06 -4.79 -0.80
C ALA A 85 -7.86 -3.60 -1.37
N ARG A 86 -9.17 -3.78 -1.56
CA ARG A 86 -10.06 -2.72 -2.06
C ARG A 86 -10.20 -1.57 -1.07
N ARG A 87 -10.40 -1.88 0.22
CA ARG A 87 -10.56 -0.87 1.27
C ARG A 87 -9.33 0.01 1.40
N PHE A 88 -8.14 -0.57 1.41
CA PHE A 88 -6.90 0.19 1.53
C PHE A 88 -6.52 0.96 0.25
N ALA A 89 -7.14 0.64 -0.89
CA ALA A 89 -6.99 1.38 -2.15
C ALA A 89 -7.89 2.64 -2.25
N THR A 90 -8.87 2.82 -1.36
CA THR A 90 -9.69 4.04 -1.32
C THR A 90 -8.96 5.22 -0.67
N ARG A 91 -9.54 6.42 -0.74
CA ARG A 91 -9.13 7.59 0.03
C ARG A 91 -9.82 7.60 1.40
N GLY A 92 -9.34 8.44 2.32
CA GLY A 92 -9.93 8.62 3.65
C GLY A 92 -9.23 7.84 4.77
N ASN A 93 -9.55 8.22 6.02
CA ASN A 93 -8.91 7.71 7.23
C ASN A 93 -9.71 6.60 7.94
N ASP A 94 -10.94 6.32 7.50
CA ASP A 94 -11.86 5.33 8.06
C ASP A 94 -11.52 3.88 7.65
N LYS A 95 -10.40 3.68 6.94
CA LYS A 95 -9.96 2.38 6.38
C LYS A 95 -9.85 1.28 7.43
N PHE A 96 -9.41 1.66 8.64
CA PHE A 96 -9.16 0.75 9.75
C PHE A 96 -10.43 0.43 10.56
N ASP A 97 -11.54 1.14 10.34
CA ASP A 97 -12.79 0.92 11.10
C ASP A 97 -13.50 -0.38 10.69
N SER A 98 -13.25 -0.86 9.47
CA SER A 98 -13.92 -2.00 8.87
C SER A 98 -12.98 -3.20 8.64
N VAL A 99 -11.78 -3.19 9.23
CA VAL A 99 -10.77 -4.23 9.05
C VAL A 99 -10.22 -4.60 10.42
N SER A 100 -10.10 -5.89 10.72
CA SER A 100 -9.48 -6.35 11.97
C SER A 100 -7.97 -6.09 11.95
N TRP A 101 -7.47 -5.43 12.98
CA TRP A 101 -6.05 -5.16 13.15
C TRP A 101 -5.71 -4.99 14.63
N GLN A 102 -4.42 -5.12 14.95
CA GLN A 102 -3.89 -4.91 16.28
C GLN A 102 -2.58 -4.13 16.23
N PRO A 103 -2.27 -3.26 17.21
CA PRO A 103 -0.95 -2.66 17.31
C PRO A 103 0.09 -3.74 17.63
N THR A 104 1.26 -3.68 17.00
CA THR A 104 2.44 -4.44 17.44
C THR A 104 3.02 -3.82 18.72
N ASP A 105 4.02 -4.47 19.33
CA ASP A 105 4.77 -3.93 20.48
C ASP A 105 5.37 -2.55 20.20
N SER A 106 5.68 -2.26 18.92
CA SER A 106 6.17 -0.96 18.46
C SER A 106 5.08 0.04 18.10
N GLY A 107 3.81 -0.31 18.30
CA GLY A 107 2.63 0.50 17.98
C GLY A 107 2.30 0.59 16.49
N LEU A 108 2.84 -0.29 15.64
CA LEU A 108 2.49 -0.32 14.21
C LEU A 108 1.22 -1.14 13.99
N PRO A 109 0.27 -0.70 13.14
CA PRO A 109 -0.98 -1.42 12.93
C PRO A 109 -0.77 -2.67 12.06
N ARG A 110 -0.82 -3.85 12.67
CA ARG A 110 -0.74 -5.15 12.01
C ARG A 110 -2.16 -5.61 11.65
N LEU A 111 -2.41 -5.83 10.37
CA LEU A 111 -3.66 -6.40 9.89
C LEU A 111 -3.76 -7.88 10.27
N GLU A 112 -4.97 -8.36 10.55
CA GLU A 112 -5.23 -9.77 10.78
C GLU A 112 -5.60 -10.52 9.48
N GLY A 113 -5.36 -11.84 9.51
CA GLY A 113 -5.47 -12.74 8.36
C GLY A 113 -4.14 -12.92 7.66
#